data_AF-A0A429CLB1-F1
#
_entry.id   AF-A0A429CLB1-F1
#
_cell.length_a   1.000
_cell.length_b   1.000
_cell.length_c   1.000
_cell.angle_alpha   90.00
_cell.angle_beta   90.00
_cell.angle_gamma   90.00
#
_symmetry.space_group_name_H-M   'P 1'
#
loop_
_entity.id
_entity.type
_entity.pdbx_description
1 polymer ?
#
loop_
_entity_poly.entity_id
_entity_poly.type
_entity_poly.pdbx_seq_one_letter_code
_entity_poly.pdbx_strand_id
1 'polypeptide(L)'
;MTGGRAIRAEILKLLSLPATYFTLLGTLGVSAILATAFSRQGVSPVGYVQAGFIVLGVVAVTSEYGGGQIHRTLTAMPRRITQHLAKMTALLVVAAPAAALTALAGGPWSDVAGASAYLALTTILSAAVATVVRWSVPAVAGLLGYYFIAGPLLHDRATFADYLPDAASHDLRALGASAVVLGWVLVAVGISAITFHRRDA
;
A
#
# COMPACT_ATOMS: atom_id res chain seq x y z
N MET A 1 -11.97 0.63 -24.25
CA MET A 1 -12.41 1.25 -22.98
C MET A 1 -11.64 2.55 -22.75
N THR A 2 -12.29 3.59 -22.24
CA THR A 2 -11.64 4.83 -21.81
C THR A 2 -11.02 4.64 -20.41
N GLY A 3 -9.95 5.37 -20.07
CA GLY A 3 -9.25 5.22 -18.78
C GLY A 3 -10.16 5.35 -17.56
N GLY A 4 -11.13 6.28 -17.58
CA GLY A 4 -12.09 6.44 -16.48
C GLY A 4 -12.99 5.22 -16.26
N ARG A 5 -13.38 4.49 -17.32
CA ARG A 5 -14.17 3.25 -17.19
C ARG A 5 -13.35 2.12 -16.57
N ALA A 6 -12.05 2.06 -16.89
CA ALA A 6 -11.12 1.11 -16.29
C ALA A 6 -11.00 1.34 -14.78
N ILE A 7 -10.76 2.59 -14.37
CA ILE A 7 -10.65 2.96 -12.95
C ILE A 7 -11.94 2.62 -12.20
N ARG A 8 -13.10 2.96 -12.76
CA ARG A 8 -14.38 2.64 -12.12
C ARG A 8 -14.59 1.13 -11.94
N ALA A 9 -14.23 0.32 -12.92
CA ALA A 9 -14.33 -1.13 -12.82
C ALA A 9 -13.40 -1.69 -11.72
N GLU A 10 -12.17 -1.18 -11.65
CA GLU A 10 -11.19 -1.54 -10.61
C GLU A 10 -11.65 -1.12 -9.21
N ILE A 11 -12.26 0.06 -9.05
CA ILE A 11 -12.85 0.49 -7.76
C ILE A 11 -13.97 -0.46 -7.35
N LEU A 12 -14.91 -0.76 -8.26
CA LEU A 12 -16.03 -1.68 -7.96
C LEU A 12 -15.53 -3.08 -7.59
N LYS A 13 -14.43 -3.52 -8.22
CA LYS A 13 -13.75 -4.76 -7.85
C LYS A 13 -13.22 -4.67 -6.42
N LEU A 14 -12.42 -3.66 -6.08
CA LEU A 14 -11.88 -3.53 -4.71
C LEU A 14 -12.99 -3.48 -3.65
N LEU A 15 -14.10 -2.79 -3.95
CA LEU A 15 -15.27 -2.67 -3.09
C LEU A 15 -16.17 -3.92 -3.07
N SER A 16 -15.95 -4.90 -3.93
CA SER A 16 -16.70 -6.17 -3.89
C SER A 16 -15.92 -7.29 -3.22
N LEU A 17 -14.60 -7.15 -3.03
CA LEU A 17 -13.78 -8.15 -2.35
C LEU A 17 -14.01 -8.11 -0.83
N PRO A 18 -14.42 -9.24 -0.20
CA PRO A 18 -14.52 -9.33 1.26
C PRO A 18 -13.19 -9.06 1.97
N ALA A 19 -12.08 -9.48 1.35
CA ALA A 19 -10.75 -9.29 1.89
C ALA A 19 -10.38 -7.81 2.05
N THR A 20 -10.88 -6.92 1.17
CA THR A 20 -10.70 -5.48 1.31
C THR A 20 -11.34 -4.98 2.60
N TYR A 21 -12.60 -5.36 2.85
CA TYR A 21 -13.31 -4.94 4.07
C TYR A 21 -12.69 -5.51 5.33
N PHE A 22 -12.34 -6.80 5.35
CA PHE A 22 -11.68 -7.39 6.52
C PHE A 22 -10.34 -6.72 6.82
N THR A 23 -9.56 -6.41 5.79
CA THR A 23 -8.27 -5.72 5.97
C THR A 23 -8.49 -4.29 6.47
N LEU A 24 -9.39 -3.52 5.85
CA LEU A 24 -9.63 -2.13 6.24
C LEU A 24 -10.24 -2.00 7.63
N LEU A 25 -11.31 -2.75 7.93
CA LEU A 25 -11.96 -2.70 9.24
C LEU A 25 -11.06 -3.26 10.34
N GLY A 26 -10.34 -4.35 10.06
CA GLY A 26 -9.36 -4.89 11.00
C GLY A 26 -8.25 -3.89 11.31
N THR A 27 -7.69 -3.26 10.28
CA THR A 27 -6.61 -2.26 10.43
C THR A 27 -7.09 -1.02 11.18
N LEU A 28 -8.29 -0.53 10.88
CA LEU A 28 -8.91 0.60 11.60
C LEU A 28 -9.17 0.25 13.07
N GLY A 29 -9.72 -0.94 13.33
CA GLY A 29 -9.95 -1.42 14.70
C GLY A 29 -8.65 -1.55 15.50
N VAL A 30 -7.61 -2.13 14.90
CA VAL A 30 -6.28 -2.21 15.52
C VAL A 30 -5.71 -0.81 15.77
N SER A 31 -5.85 0.13 14.83
CA SER A 31 -5.40 1.52 15.02
C SER A 31 -6.06 2.18 16.23
N ALA A 32 -7.38 2.04 16.38
CA ALA A 32 -8.12 2.57 17.53
C ALA A 32 -7.69 1.91 18.85
N ILE A 33 -7.49 0.59 18.86
CA ILE A 33 -6.99 -0.15 20.04
C ILE A 33 -5.60 0.38 20.43
N LEU A 34 -4.68 0.49 19.47
CA LEU A 34 -3.32 0.98 19.71
C LEU A 34 -3.31 2.44 20.17
N ALA A 35 -4.18 3.31 19.64
CA ALA A 35 -4.31 4.68 20.12
C ALA A 35 -4.65 4.74 21.61
N THR A 36 -5.58 3.90 22.07
CA THR A 36 -5.92 3.84 23.50
C THR A 36 -4.78 3.27 24.34
N ALA A 37 -4.11 2.22 23.85
CA ALA A 37 -3.01 1.55 24.55
C ALA A 37 -1.76 2.45 24.67
N PHE A 38 -1.41 3.19 23.62
CA PHE A 38 -0.22 4.05 23.56
C PHE A 38 -0.46 5.51 23.96
N SER A 39 -1.70 5.86 24.33
CA SER A 39 -2.08 7.21 24.75
C SER A 39 -1.15 7.85 25.81
N ARG A 40 -0.55 7.03 26.68
CA ARG A 40 0.38 7.48 27.74
C ARG A 40 1.86 7.39 27.37
N GLN A 41 2.19 6.70 26.28
CA GLN A 41 3.57 6.42 25.88
C GLN A 41 4.07 7.39 24.80
N GLY A 42 3.17 8.13 24.15
CA GLY A 42 3.52 9.06 23.07
C GLY A 42 4.02 8.37 21.80
N VAL A 43 3.76 7.06 21.66
CA VAL A 43 4.17 6.26 20.50
C VAL A 43 3.08 6.32 19.44
N SER A 44 3.44 6.67 18.21
CA SER A 44 2.51 6.69 17.07
C SER A 44 2.12 5.27 16.63
N PRO A 45 0.82 4.93 16.51
CA PRO A 45 0.40 3.61 16.03
C PRO A 45 0.72 3.32 14.55
N VAL A 46 1.07 4.36 13.77
CA VAL A 46 1.21 4.26 12.31
C VAL A 46 2.23 3.20 11.88
N GLY A 47 3.35 3.08 12.60
CA GLY A 47 4.38 2.06 12.34
C GLY A 47 3.90 0.61 12.47
N TYR A 48 2.83 0.36 13.23
CA TYR A 48 2.22 -0.97 13.35
C TYR A 48 1.10 -1.17 12.33
N VAL A 49 0.26 -0.16 12.17
CA VAL A 49 -0.94 -0.19 11.34
C VAL A 49 -0.61 -0.27 9.84
N GLN A 50 0.59 0.17 9.43
CA GLN A 50 1.10 -0.01 8.07
C GLN A 50 1.07 -1.46 7.56
N ALA A 51 1.16 -2.46 8.46
CA ALA A 51 1.02 -3.87 8.08
C ALA A 51 -0.29 -4.15 7.35
N GLY A 52 -1.39 -3.53 7.80
CA GLY A 52 -2.70 -3.66 7.17
C GLY A 52 -2.72 -3.06 5.76
N PHE A 53 -2.08 -1.91 5.57
CA PHE A 53 -1.96 -1.24 4.27
C PHE A 53 -1.02 -1.97 3.31
N ILE A 54 -0.01 -2.66 3.83
CA ILE A 54 0.84 -3.59 3.06
C ILE A 54 0.00 -4.77 2.56
N VAL A 55 -0.72 -5.45 3.46
CA VAL A 55 -1.58 -6.59 3.11
C VAL A 55 -2.65 -6.18 2.10
N LEU A 56 -3.29 -5.02 2.29
CA LEU A 56 -4.27 -4.46 1.35
C LEU A 56 -3.69 -4.33 -0.06
N GLY A 57 -2.50 -3.75 -0.18
CA GLY A 57 -1.83 -3.56 -1.47
C GLY A 57 -1.51 -4.88 -2.15
N VAL A 58 -1.01 -5.85 -1.38
CA VAL A 58 -0.70 -7.18 -1.91
C VAL A 58 -1.96 -7.90 -2.38
N VAL A 59 -3.00 -8.01 -1.53
CA VAL A 59 -4.23 -8.74 -1.83
C VAL A 59 -5.00 -8.11 -3.00
N ALA A 60 -5.02 -6.79 -3.10
CA ALA A 60 -5.65 -6.05 -4.21
C ALA A 60 -5.09 -6.48 -5.59
N VAL A 61 -3.83 -6.91 -5.64
CA VAL A 61 -3.17 -7.38 -6.86
C VAL A 61 -3.23 -8.89 -6.99
N THR A 62 -2.89 -9.64 -5.94
CA THR A 62 -2.74 -11.10 -6.00
C THR A 62 -4.06 -11.84 -6.13
N SER A 63 -5.18 -11.21 -5.76
CA SER A 63 -6.53 -11.77 -5.96
C SER A 63 -6.82 -12.12 -7.43
N GLU A 64 -6.26 -11.38 -8.39
CA GLU A 64 -6.42 -11.70 -9.81
C GLU A 64 -5.54 -12.85 -10.29
N TYR A 65 -4.38 -13.04 -9.66
CA TYR A 65 -3.44 -14.11 -9.97
C TYR A 65 -3.92 -15.44 -9.38
N GLY A 66 -4.39 -15.43 -8.12
CA GLY A 66 -4.84 -16.65 -7.44
C GLY A 66 -6.07 -17.30 -8.08
N GLY A 67 -6.96 -16.51 -8.69
CA GLY A 67 -8.18 -17.00 -9.34
C GLY A 67 -8.09 -17.15 -10.87
N GLY A 68 -6.93 -16.94 -11.48
CA GLY A 68 -6.77 -16.92 -12.95
C GLY A 68 -7.61 -15.83 -13.65
N GLN A 69 -8.09 -14.83 -12.92
CA GLN A 69 -8.91 -13.75 -13.45
C GLN A 69 -8.09 -12.83 -14.36
N ILE A 70 -6.77 -12.79 -14.18
CA ILE A 70 -5.86 -11.95 -14.96
C ILE A 70 -5.96 -12.21 -16.47
N HIS A 71 -6.12 -13.47 -16.90
CA HIS A 71 -6.30 -13.82 -18.32
C HIS A 71 -7.58 -13.22 -18.89
N ARG A 72 -8.68 -13.24 -18.12
CA ARG A 72 -9.97 -12.66 -18.54
C ARG A 72 -9.90 -11.13 -18.62
N THR A 73 -9.20 -10.49 -17.69
CA THR A 73 -9.05 -9.04 -17.73
C THR A 73 -8.21 -8.62 -18.94
N LEU A 74 -7.16 -9.38 -19.28
CA LEU A 74 -6.30 -9.08 -20.41
C LEU A 74 -6.95 -9.35 -21.78
N THR A 75 -7.87 -10.31 -21.88
CA THR A 75 -8.67 -10.49 -23.12
C THR A 75 -9.68 -9.36 -23.31
N ALA A 76 -10.30 -8.88 -22.22
CA ALA A 76 -11.22 -7.74 -22.27
C ALA A 76 -10.49 -6.38 -22.44
N MET A 77 -9.27 -6.25 -21.92
CA MET A 77 -8.49 -5.02 -21.87
C MET A 77 -7.06 -5.23 -22.39
N PRO A 78 -6.84 -5.24 -23.71
CA PRO A 78 -5.54 -5.59 -24.29
C PRO A 78 -4.44 -4.56 -24.00
N ARG A 79 -4.79 -3.33 -23.58
CA ARG A 79 -3.84 -2.27 -23.25
C ARG A 79 -3.30 -2.42 -21.82
N ARG A 80 -2.35 -3.35 -21.67
CA ARG A 80 -1.73 -3.77 -20.39
C ARG A 80 -1.32 -2.62 -19.47
N ILE A 81 -0.62 -1.60 -20.00
CA ILE A 81 -0.14 -0.46 -19.20
C ILE A 81 -1.31 0.36 -18.67
N THR A 82 -2.32 0.63 -19.50
CA THR A 82 -3.49 1.41 -19.07
C THR A 82 -4.31 0.69 -18.01
N GLN A 83 -4.39 -0.64 -18.09
CA GLN A 83 -5.04 -1.47 -17.07
C GLN A 83 -4.26 -1.43 -15.74
N HIS A 84 -2.93 -1.57 -15.80
CA HIS A 84 -2.07 -1.51 -14.60
C HIS A 84 -2.16 -0.15 -13.90
N LEU A 85 -2.07 0.94 -14.66
CA LEU A 85 -2.21 2.29 -14.10
C LEU A 85 -3.61 2.55 -13.56
N ALA A 86 -4.66 2.05 -14.22
CA ALA A 86 -6.03 2.15 -13.72
C ALA A 86 -6.19 1.42 -12.38
N LYS A 87 -5.57 0.25 -12.21
CA LYS A 87 -5.56 -0.50 -10.96
C LYS A 87 -4.86 0.26 -9.85
N MET A 88 -3.66 0.79 -10.10
CA MET A 88 -2.93 1.59 -9.11
C MET A 88 -3.71 2.84 -8.72
N THR A 89 -4.35 3.49 -9.68
CA THR A 89 -5.17 4.69 -9.43
C THR A 89 -6.42 4.33 -8.61
N ALA A 90 -7.12 3.26 -8.96
CA ALA A 90 -8.29 2.79 -8.22
C ALA A 90 -7.93 2.40 -6.79
N LEU A 91 -6.81 1.70 -6.61
CA LEU A 91 -6.30 1.35 -5.28
C LEU A 91 -5.96 2.59 -4.47
N LEU A 92 -5.35 3.62 -5.07
CA LEU A 92 -5.06 4.87 -4.38
C LEU A 92 -6.34 5.60 -3.95
N VAL A 93 -7.36 5.64 -4.82
CA VAL A 93 -8.66 6.25 -4.52
C VAL A 93 -9.37 5.55 -3.35
N VAL A 94 -9.20 4.24 -3.19
CA VAL A 94 -9.77 3.48 -2.07
C VAL A 94 -8.90 3.58 -0.81
N ALA A 95 -7.58 3.52 -0.97
CA ALA A 95 -6.63 3.52 0.15
C ALA A 95 -6.50 4.88 0.82
N ALA A 96 -6.57 6.00 0.07
CA ALA A 96 -6.43 7.34 0.64
C ALA A 96 -7.48 7.68 1.72
N PRO A 97 -8.80 7.51 1.50
CA PRO A 97 -9.79 7.77 2.56
C PRO A 97 -9.65 6.78 3.72
N ALA A 98 -9.34 5.51 3.44
CA ALA A 98 -9.10 4.54 4.49
C ALA A 98 -7.88 4.90 5.35
N ALA A 99 -6.80 5.37 4.73
CA ALA A 99 -5.59 5.85 5.41
C ALA A 99 -5.88 7.07 6.27
N ALA A 100 -6.66 8.02 5.76
CA ALA A 100 -7.09 9.19 6.53
C ALA A 100 -7.92 8.81 7.76
N LEU A 101 -8.93 7.94 7.60
CA LEU A 101 -9.74 7.45 8.72
C LEU A 101 -8.88 6.68 9.74
N THR A 102 -7.96 5.87 9.27
CA THR A 102 -7.09 5.09 10.16
C THR A 102 -6.12 5.97 10.93
N ALA A 103 -5.56 7.00 10.28
CA ALA A 103 -4.68 7.98 10.91
C ALA A 103 -5.44 8.83 11.94
N LEU A 104 -6.66 9.27 11.62
CA LEU A 104 -7.54 9.99 12.54
C LEU A 104 -7.92 9.17 13.77
N ALA A 105 -8.14 7.86 13.59
CA ALA A 105 -8.42 6.95 14.70
C ALA A 105 -7.17 6.67 15.56
N GLY A 106 -5.98 6.79 14.97
CA GLY A 106 -4.72 6.35 15.55
C GLY A 106 -3.93 7.44 16.28
N GLY A 107 -3.99 8.69 15.83
CA GLY A 107 -2.99 9.69 16.20
C GLY A 107 -3.50 11.13 16.31
N PRO A 108 -2.61 12.05 16.72
CA PRO A 108 -2.93 13.47 16.80
C PRO A 108 -3.23 14.05 15.42
N TRP A 109 -4.15 15.01 15.37
CA TRP A 109 -4.60 15.67 14.14
C TRP A 109 -3.46 16.29 13.32
N SER A 110 -2.37 16.71 13.97
CA SER A 110 -1.19 17.28 13.31
C SER A 110 -0.48 16.33 12.36
N ASP A 111 -0.62 15.02 12.58
CA ASP A 111 0.19 14.00 11.89
C ASP A 111 -0.65 13.27 10.83
N VAL A 112 -1.97 13.50 10.80
CA VAL A 112 -2.94 12.81 9.94
C VAL A 112 -2.60 12.95 8.46
N ALA A 113 -2.17 14.14 8.02
CA ALA A 113 -1.84 14.39 6.62
C ALA A 113 -0.65 13.53 6.17
N GLY A 114 0.45 13.53 6.93
CA GLY A 114 1.63 12.73 6.60
C GLY A 114 1.39 11.24 6.79
N ALA A 115 0.72 10.82 7.86
CA ALA A 115 0.36 9.42 8.10
C ALA A 115 -0.55 8.86 7.00
N SER A 116 -1.56 9.61 6.58
CA SER A 116 -2.47 9.17 5.53
C SER A 116 -1.79 9.07 4.17
N ALA A 117 -0.96 10.06 3.82
CA ALA A 117 -0.13 10.03 2.61
C ALA A 117 0.82 8.82 2.63
N TYR A 118 1.52 8.61 3.75
CA TYR A 118 2.44 7.50 3.93
C TYR A 118 1.76 6.14 3.77
N LEU A 119 0.65 5.90 4.47
CA LEU A 119 -0.07 4.63 4.42
C LEU A 119 -0.63 4.36 3.01
N ALA A 120 -1.19 5.39 2.35
CA ALA A 120 -1.69 5.27 0.99
C ALA A 120 -0.57 4.94 -0.01
N LEU A 121 0.58 5.63 0.08
CA LEU A 121 1.75 5.37 -0.75
C LEU A 121 2.33 3.97 -0.50
N THR A 122 2.39 3.55 0.76
CA THR A 122 2.87 2.21 1.15
C THR A 122 1.97 1.11 0.59
N THR A 123 0.65 1.32 0.52
CA THR A 123 -0.26 0.41 -0.18
C THR A 123 0.06 0.29 -1.67
N ILE A 124 0.33 1.41 -2.34
CA ILE A 124 0.70 1.39 -3.76
C ILE A 124 2.07 0.72 -3.97
N LEU A 125 3.04 1.00 -3.11
CA LEU A 125 4.35 0.34 -3.14
C LEU A 125 4.18 -1.17 -3.01
N SER A 126 3.39 -1.62 -2.04
CA SER A 126 3.12 -3.02 -1.78
C SER A 126 2.41 -3.70 -2.95
N ALA A 127 1.46 -3.01 -3.59
CA ALA A 127 0.80 -3.47 -4.80
C ALA A 127 1.76 -3.60 -5.99
N ALA A 128 2.69 -2.65 -6.14
CA ALA A 128 3.71 -2.70 -7.19
C ALA A 128 4.65 -3.91 -7.00
N VAL A 129 5.11 -4.15 -5.77
CA VAL A 129 5.91 -5.34 -5.41
C VAL A 129 5.11 -6.62 -5.67
N ALA A 130 3.86 -6.69 -5.23
CA ALA A 130 2.98 -7.83 -5.47
C ALA A 130 2.74 -8.11 -6.96
N THR A 131 2.74 -7.08 -7.81
CA THR A 131 2.62 -7.24 -9.27
C THR A 131 3.85 -7.96 -9.85
N VAL A 132 5.03 -7.70 -9.30
CA VAL A 132 6.28 -8.33 -9.74
C VAL A 132 6.38 -9.76 -9.20
N VAL A 133 6.02 -9.98 -7.94
CA VAL A 133 6.11 -11.28 -7.25
C VAL A 133 4.99 -12.24 -7.68
N ARG A 134 3.78 -11.72 -7.97
CA ARG A 134 2.57 -12.45 -8.38
C ARG A 134 2.05 -13.48 -7.35
N TRP A 135 2.63 -13.54 -6.15
CA TRP A 135 2.31 -14.51 -5.11
C TRP A 135 2.06 -13.79 -3.78
N SER A 136 0.92 -14.08 -3.14
CA SER A 136 0.49 -13.37 -1.93
C SER A 136 1.43 -13.61 -0.74
N VAL A 137 1.64 -14.89 -0.38
CA VAL A 137 2.43 -15.28 0.80
C VAL A 137 3.86 -14.72 0.79
N PRO A 138 4.69 -14.94 -0.26
CA PRO A 138 6.05 -14.42 -0.27
C PRO A 138 6.10 -12.90 -0.40
N ALA A 139 5.14 -12.26 -1.07
CA ALA A 139 5.09 -10.79 -1.16
C ALA A 139 4.80 -10.16 0.22
N VAL A 140 3.78 -10.66 0.93
CA VAL A 140 3.47 -10.20 2.29
C VAL A 140 4.64 -10.50 3.23
N ALA A 141 5.17 -11.73 3.22
CA ALA A 141 6.26 -12.11 4.11
C ALA A 141 7.53 -11.26 3.88
N GLY A 142 7.89 -11.01 2.62
CA GLY A 142 9.04 -10.18 2.27
C GLY A 142 8.84 -8.71 2.68
N LEU A 143 7.67 -8.14 2.40
CA LEU A 143 7.37 -6.76 2.77
C LEU A 143 7.30 -6.57 4.28
N LEU A 144 6.63 -7.46 5.02
CA LEU A 144 6.59 -7.38 6.49
C LEU A 144 7.97 -7.61 7.10
N GLY A 145 8.74 -8.59 6.60
CA GLY A 145 10.11 -8.80 7.04
C GLY A 145 11.01 -7.58 6.80
N TYR A 146 10.81 -6.89 5.68
CA TYR A 146 11.49 -5.63 5.42
C TYR A 146 11.04 -4.54 6.42
N TYR A 147 9.74 -4.20 6.46
CA TYR A 147 9.21 -3.06 7.22
C TYR A 147 9.32 -3.21 8.74
N PHE A 148 9.26 -4.43 9.27
CA PHE A 148 9.24 -4.68 10.73
C PHE A 148 10.55 -5.23 11.28
N ILE A 149 11.47 -5.68 10.44
CA ILE A 149 12.74 -6.26 10.89
C ILE A 149 13.91 -5.52 10.25
N ALA A 150 14.03 -5.55 8.92
CA ALA A 150 15.19 -4.98 8.24
C ALA A 150 15.26 -3.45 8.38
N GLY A 151 14.14 -2.75 8.16
CA GLY A 151 14.03 -1.28 8.22
C GLY A 151 14.45 -0.71 9.58
N PRO A 152 13.85 -1.15 10.70
CA PRO A 152 14.26 -0.73 12.04
C PRO A 152 15.73 -1.03 12.34
N LEU A 153 16.23 -2.22 11.97
CA LEU A 153 17.63 -2.58 12.20
C LEU A 153 18.62 -1.73 11.38
N LEU A 154 18.21 -1.25 10.20
CA LEU A 154 19.03 -0.39 9.35
C LEU A 154 19.06 1.05 9.87
N HIS A 155 17.94 1.57 10.40
CA HIS A 155 17.89 2.90 11.01
C HIS A 155 18.86 3.04 12.19
N ASP A 156 19.03 1.98 12.98
CA ASP A 156 19.99 2.00 14.10
C ASP A 156 21.46 1.97 13.67
N ARG A 157 21.75 1.65 12.41
CA ARG A 157 23.12 1.31 11.96
C ARG A 157 23.63 2.11 10.78
N ALA A 158 22.76 2.76 10.01
CA ALA A 158 23.13 3.34 8.73
C ALA A 158 22.55 4.74 8.51
N THR A 159 23.40 5.68 8.10
CA THR A 159 23.00 7.06 7.80
C THR A 159 22.14 7.20 6.54
N PHE A 160 22.16 6.20 5.64
CA PHE A 160 21.29 6.21 4.46
C PHE A 160 19.85 5.75 4.77
N ALA A 161 19.58 5.30 6.01
CA ALA A 161 18.28 4.77 6.40
C ALA A 161 17.15 5.80 6.23
N ASP A 162 17.45 7.09 6.37
CA ASP A 162 16.52 8.19 6.15
C ASP A 162 15.96 8.26 4.71
N TYR A 163 16.61 7.59 3.75
CA TYR A 163 16.17 7.51 2.35
C TYR A 163 15.40 6.21 2.03
N LEU A 164 15.13 5.38 3.03
CA LEU A 164 14.39 4.14 2.86
C LEU A 164 12.87 4.38 2.77
N PRO A 165 12.11 3.47 2.13
CA PRO A 165 10.66 3.60 1.99
C PRO A 165 9.86 3.54 3.30
N ASP A 166 10.49 3.18 4.42
CA ASP A 166 9.93 3.19 5.78
C ASP A 166 10.28 4.46 6.58
N ALA A 167 11.12 5.36 6.06
CA ALA A 167 11.57 6.57 6.75
C ALA A 167 10.40 7.47 7.20
N ALA A 168 9.34 7.57 6.39
CA ALA A 168 8.16 8.36 6.73
C ALA A 168 7.36 7.82 7.92
N SER A 169 7.57 6.56 8.34
CA SER A 169 6.94 6.05 9.55
C SER A 169 7.54 6.66 10.83
N HIS A 170 8.77 7.17 10.76
CA HIS A 170 9.51 7.72 11.90
C HIS A 170 9.33 9.23 12.08
N ASP A 171 9.08 9.97 10.99
CA ASP A 171 8.71 11.40 11.03
C ASP A 171 7.50 11.67 10.14
N LEU A 172 6.31 11.59 10.75
CA LEU A 172 5.02 11.79 10.09
C LEU A 172 4.72 13.27 9.80
N ARG A 173 5.44 14.19 10.44
CA ARG A 173 5.21 15.64 10.30
C ARG A 173 6.04 16.23 9.18
N ALA A 174 7.21 15.64 8.92
CA ALA A 174 8.00 15.97 7.75
C ALA A 174 7.34 15.42 6.47
N LEU A 175 6.65 16.29 5.74
CA LEU A 175 6.19 15.98 4.37
C LEU A 175 7.35 15.51 3.46
N GLY A 176 8.59 15.90 3.78
CA GLY A 176 9.81 15.43 3.11
C GLY A 176 9.99 13.90 3.19
N ALA A 177 9.60 13.27 4.30
CA ALA A 177 9.71 11.82 4.43
C ALA A 177 8.70 11.10 3.51
N SER A 178 7.48 11.63 3.36
CA SER A 178 6.51 11.13 2.37
C SER A 178 6.98 11.33 0.92
N ALA A 179 7.81 12.34 0.65
CA ALA A 179 8.40 12.55 -0.68
C ALA A 179 9.42 11.45 -1.04
N VAL A 180 10.19 10.95 -0.08
CA VAL A 180 11.08 9.79 -0.26
C VAL A 180 10.27 8.56 -0.66
N VAL A 181 9.18 8.29 0.07
CA VAL A 181 8.29 7.16 -0.24
C VAL A 181 7.64 7.33 -1.62
N LEU A 182 7.23 8.54 -1.98
CA LEU A 182 6.72 8.83 -3.32
C LEU A 182 7.74 8.49 -4.41
N GLY A 183 9.02 8.84 -4.20
CA GLY A 183 10.11 8.47 -5.11
C GLY A 183 10.21 6.95 -5.31
N TRP A 184 10.21 6.18 -4.21
CA TRP A 184 10.19 4.71 -4.26
C TRP A 184 8.94 4.16 -4.94
N VAL A 185 7.77 4.74 -4.68
CA VAL A 185 6.52 4.37 -5.34
C VAL A 185 6.60 4.57 -6.85
N LEU A 186 7.10 5.71 -7.32
CA LEU A 186 7.25 5.98 -8.75
C LEU A 186 8.19 4.96 -9.42
N VAL A 187 9.33 4.65 -8.78
CA VAL A 187 10.27 3.63 -9.27
C VAL A 187 9.60 2.24 -9.31
N ALA A 188 8.96 1.82 -8.22
CA ALA A 188 8.30 0.52 -8.14
C ALA A 188 7.13 0.39 -9.11
N VAL A 189 6.32 1.44 -9.29
CA VAL A 189 5.24 1.48 -10.29
C VAL A 189 5.82 1.40 -11.71
N GLY A 190 6.93 2.07 -11.99
CA GLY A 190 7.65 1.95 -13.27
C GLY A 190 8.14 0.53 -13.53
N ILE A 191 8.84 -0.08 -12.57
CA ILE A 191 9.34 -1.46 -12.67
C ILE A 191 8.19 -2.45 -12.85
N SER A 192 7.12 -2.31 -12.05
CA SER A 192 5.95 -3.18 -12.14
C SER A 192 5.21 -3.02 -13.46
N ALA A 193 5.08 -1.80 -14.00
CA ALA A 193 4.48 -1.55 -15.30
C ALA A 193 5.27 -2.21 -16.44
N ILE A 194 6.61 -2.07 -16.42
CA ILE A 194 7.51 -2.72 -17.40
C ILE A 194 7.39 -4.25 -17.28
N THR A 195 7.42 -4.77 -16.06
CA THR A 195 7.30 -6.21 -15.79
C THR A 195 5.95 -6.77 -16.26
N PHE A 196 4.87 -6.05 -15.99
CA PHE A 196 3.50 -6.42 -16.40
C PHE A 196 3.32 -6.37 -17.93
N HIS A 197 4.01 -5.44 -18.60
CA HIS A 197 4.00 -5.36 -20.05
C HIS A 197 4.79 -6.50 -20.71
N ARG A 198 5.95 -6.87 -20.16
CA ARG A 198 6.88 -7.84 -20.76
C ARG A 198 6.57 -9.30 -20.43
N ARG A 199 6.00 -9.58 -19.26
CA ARG A 199 5.72 -10.97 -18.84
C ARG A 199 4.36 -11.40 -19.34
N ASP A 200 4.31 -12.56 -20.00
CA ASP A 200 3.07 -13.24 -20.29
C ASP A 200 2.30 -13.57 -19.00
N ALA A 201 0.98 -13.58 -19.13
CA ALA A 201 0.05 -13.83 -18.03
C ALA A 201 -0.17 -15.32 -17.86
#